data_AF-A0A132EMB5-F1
#
_entry.id   AF-A0A132EMB5-F1
#
_cell.length_a   1.000
_cell.length_b   1.000
_cell.length_c   1.000
_cell.angle_alpha   90.00
_cell.angle_beta   90.00
_cell.angle_gamma   90.00
#
_symmetry.space_group_name_H-M   'P 1'
#
loop_
_entity.id
_entity.type
_entity.pdbx_description
1 polymer ?
#
loop_
_entity_poly.entity_id
_entity_poly.type
_entity_poly.pdbx_seq_one_letter_code
_entity_poly.pdbx_strand_id
1 'polypeptide(L)'
;MSSEENPIDANILVSLGAERLATLLAEVAVTNSSMRRRLPFELSAQKGENMSAAVHHWISELGEQTSLLDAEQVGELAAELDAIRVAIVSNVCRAELKLAPDLMWQFFTLAGTLFERTTEEGWEVSRVFDQACADLVKMSVDAEIEPKLFAAKVVSAISSNHYGEYSALIPAIASAQPWAAAYVSEIRALLQRLPDEQPGPSGSTNSERSRVLRHALRKLDFPSAA
;
A
#
# COMPACT_ATOMS: atom_id res chain seq x y z
N MET A 1 -19.33 21.04 22.94
CA MET A 1 -20.13 21.55 21.80
C MET A 1 -19.53 20.91 20.57
N SER A 2 -20.13 19.83 20.10
CA SER A 2 -19.65 19.11 18.93
C SER A 2 -19.97 19.96 17.72
N SER A 3 -18.94 20.45 17.03
CA SER A 3 -19.12 21.10 15.74
C SER A 3 -19.77 20.10 14.79
N GLU A 4 -21.00 20.39 14.36
CA GLU A 4 -21.58 19.75 13.19
C GLU A 4 -20.68 20.13 12.01
N GLU A 5 -19.74 19.24 11.64
CA GLU A 5 -19.19 19.23 10.30
C GLU A 5 -20.37 19.03 9.36
N ASN A 6 -20.79 20.11 8.71
CA ASN A 6 -21.79 20.05 7.67
C ASN A 6 -21.02 19.72 6.38
N PRO A 7 -20.99 18.44 5.95
CA PRO A 7 -20.14 18.03 4.85
C PRO A 7 -20.55 18.81 3.59
N ILE A 8 -19.56 19.39 2.92
CA ILE A 8 -19.79 20.12 1.68
C ILE A 8 -20.10 19.11 0.57
N ASP A 9 -21.31 19.16 0.00
CA ASP A 9 -21.72 18.28 -1.10
C ASP A 9 -21.03 18.69 -2.41
N ALA A 10 -20.30 17.74 -3.01
CA ALA A 10 -19.64 17.92 -4.29
C ALA A 10 -20.60 18.33 -5.42
N ASN A 11 -21.86 17.87 -5.40
CA ASN A 11 -22.86 18.26 -6.40
C ASN A 11 -23.24 19.72 -6.30
N ILE A 12 -23.26 20.28 -5.09
CA ILE A 12 -23.49 21.72 -4.88
C ILE A 12 -22.31 22.52 -5.42
N LEU A 13 -21.08 22.03 -5.21
CA LEU A 13 -19.87 22.67 -5.72
C LEU A 13 -19.82 22.75 -7.25
N VAL A 14 -20.42 21.80 -7.97
CA VAL A 14 -20.52 21.86 -9.45
C VAL A 14 -21.15 23.17 -9.93
N SER A 15 -22.09 23.74 -9.17
CA SER A 15 -22.76 25.01 -9.51
C SER A 15 -21.83 26.23 -9.52
N LEU A 16 -20.66 26.16 -8.88
CA LEU A 16 -19.65 27.23 -8.88
C LEU A 16 -18.92 27.36 -10.23
N GLY A 17 -18.97 26.33 -11.08
CA GLY A 17 -18.29 26.31 -12.37
C GLY A 17 -16.79 25.99 -12.29
N ALA A 18 -16.24 25.49 -13.41
CA ALA A 18 -14.88 24.94 -13.47
C ALA A 18 -13.79 25.96 -13.10
N GLU A 19 -13.89 27.22 -13.57
CA GLU A 19 -12.89 28.25 -13.28
C GLU A 19 -12.79 28.56 -11.78
N ARG A 20 -13.94 28.76 -11.11
CA ARG A 20 -13.95 29.07 -9.68
C ARG A 20 -13.46 27.90 -8.84
N LEU A 21 -13.84 26.67 -9.21
CA LEU A 21 -13.35 25.45 -8.55
C LEU A 21 -11.84 25.29 -8.72
N ALA A 22 -11.29 25.54 -9.91
CA ALA A 22 -9.86 25.48 -10.15
C ALA A 22 -9.09 26.49 -9.31
N THR A 23 -9.59 27.73 -9.19
CA THR A 23 -8.99 28.74 -8.31
C THR A 23 -9.00 28.31 -6.84
N LEU A 24 -10.15 27.81 -6.34
CA LEU A 24 -10.26 27.36 -4.95
C LEU A 24 -9.33 26.17 -4.66
N LEU A 25 -9.23 25.21 -5.57
CA LEU A 25 -8.30 24.07 -5.42
C LEU A 25 -6.84 24.52 -5.40
N ALA A 26 -6.47 25.48 -6.27
CA ALA A 26 -5.12 26.05 -6.27
C ALA A 26 -4.82 26.80 -4.96
N GLU A 27 -5.78 27.57 -4.43
CA GLU A 27 -5.66 28.24 -3.13
C GLU A 27 -5.48 27.23 -1.98
N VAL A 28 -6.29 26.17 -1.94
CA VAL A 28 -6.20 25.10 -0.92
C VAL A 28 -4.85 24.37 -1.02
N ALA A 29 -4.34 24.11 -2.21
CA ALA A 29 -3.06 23.43 -2.41
C ALA A 29 -1.85 24.23 -1.90
N VAL A 30 -1.98 25.54 -1.65
CA VAL A 30 -0.91 26.35 -1.03
C VAL A 30 -0.66 25.92 0.42
N THR A 31 -1.72 25.59 1.15
CA THR A 31 -1.64 25.26 2.58
C THR A 31 -1.81 23.76 2.86
N ASN A 32 -2.41 23.01 1.93
CA ASN A 32 -2.63 21.57 2.07
C ASN A 32 -1.60 20.79 1.23
N SER A 33 -0.64 20.14 1.90
CA SER A 33 0.45 19.42 1.24
C SER A 33 -0.02 18.18 0.45
N SER A 34 -1.07 17.50 0.91
CA SER A 34 -1.69 16.36 0.23
C SER A 34 -2.30 16.80 -1.11
N MET A 35 -3.09 17.87 -1.11
CA MET A 35 -3.65 18.44 -2.34
C MET A 35 -2.58 18.94 -3.30
N ARG A 36 -1.49 19.52 -2.77
CA ARG A 36 -0.35 19.97 -3.58
C ARG A 36 0.30 18.83 -4.37
N ARG A 37 0.34 17.61 -3.82
CA ARG A 37 0.86 16.41 -4.50
C ARG A 37 -0.17 15.74 -5.39
N ARG A 38 -1.42 15.71 -4.95
CA ARG A 38 -2.53 15.07 -5.68
C ARG A 38 -2.87 15.80 -6.98
N LEU A 39 -2.96 17.14 -6.98
CA LEU A 39 -3.38 17.89 -8.17
C LEU A 39 -2.46 17.66 -9.39
N PRO A 40 -1.11 17.70 -9.27
CA PRO A 40 -0.22 17.32 -10.37
C PRO A 40 -0.50 15.92 -10.91
N PHE A 41 -0.72 14.93 -10.04
CA PHE A 41 -1.06 13.56 -10.45
C PHE A 41 -2.36 13.51 -11.25
N GLU A 42 -3.43 14.14 -10.77
CA GLU A 42 -4.74 14.16 -11.44
C GLU A 42 -4.65 14.86 -12.82
N LEU A 43 -3.82 15.91 -12.93
CA LEU A 43 -3.55 16.57 -14.20
C LEU A 43 -2.77 15.69 -15.18
N SER A 44 -1.76 14.94 -14.71
CA SER A 44 -1.05 13.95 -15.52
C SER A 44 -1.98 12.84 -16.00
N ALA A 45 -2.92 12.41 -15.14
CA ALA A 45 -3.96 11.42 -15.47
C ALA A 45 -4.84 11.86 -16.63
N GLN A 46 -5.24 13.12 -16.65
CA GLN A 46 -6.08 13.66 -17.73
C GLN A 46 -5.35 13.69 -19.07
N LYS A 47 -4.05 14.00 -19.08
CA LYS A 47 -3.26 14.14 -20.30
C LYS A 47 -2.74 12.82 -20.87
N GLY A 48 -2.92 11.70 -20.15
CA GLY A 48 -2.32 10.42 -20.50
C GLY A 48 -0.79 10.45 -20.41
N GLU A 49 -0.24 11.34 -19.58
CA GLU A 49 1.20 11.42 -19.32
C GLU A 49 1.64 10.24 -18.44
N ASN A 50 2.96 10.06 -18.27
CA ASN A 50 3.55 8.92 -17.56
C ASN A 50 3.04 8.81 -16.11
N MET A 51 2.04 7.95 -15.91
CA MET A 51 1.29 7.82 -14.66
C MET A 51 2.12 7.17 -13.58
N SER A 52 2.93 6.19 -13.97
CA SER A 52 3.84 5.53 -13.05
C SER A 52 4.86 6.51 -12.47
N ALA A 53 5.41 7.42 -13.28
CA ALA A 53 6.33 8.46 -12.81
C ALA A 53 5.67 9.46 -11.85
N ALA A 54 4.42 9.87 -12.13
CA ALA A 54 3.69 10.79 -11.25
C ALA A 54 3.41 10.16 -9.87
N VAL A 55 2.96 8.90 -9.83
CA VAL A 55 2.78 8.17 -8.57
C VAL A 55 4.10 7.96 -7.85
N HIS A 56 5.16 7.59 -8.57
CA HIS A 56 6.48 7.41 -7.99
C HIS A 56 6.96 8.68 -7.27
N HIS A 57 6.81 9.83 -7.92
CA HIS A 57 7.15 11.12 -7.33
C HIS A 57 6.30 11.44 -6.09
N TRP A 58 5.00 11.15 -6.14
CA TRP A 58 4.11 11.33 -4.98
C TRP A 58 4.57 10.48 -3.79
N ILE A 59 4.88 9.19 -4.01
CA ILE A 59 5.42 8.30 -2.98
C ILE A 59 6.74 8.86 -2.41
N SER A 60 7.66 9.28 -3.28
CA SER A 60 8.95 9.85 -2.86
C SER A 60 8.78 11.10 -2.00
N GLU A 61 7.99 12.08 -2.44
CA GLU A 61 7.78 13.31 -1.68
C GLU A 61 7.10 13.05 -0.33
N LEU A 62 6.16 12.09 -0.25
CA LEU A 62 5.52 11.71 1.01
C LEU A 62 6.53 11.05 1.96
N GLY A 63 7.40 10.18 1.43
CA GLY A 63 8.45 9.49 2.19
C GLY A 63 9.54 10.41 2.74
N GLU A 64 9.79 11.55 2.11
CA GLU A 64 10.76 12.57 2.59
C GLU A 64 10.23 13.38 3.78
N GLN A 65 8.94 13.31 4.08
CA GLN A 65 8.37 14.01 5.23
C GLN A 65 8.75 13.34 6.55
N THR A 66 9.20 14.14 7.52
CA THR A 66 9.74 13.64 8.81
C THR A 66 9.04 14.24 10.04
N SER A 67 8.06 15.13 9.85
CA SER A 67 7.33 15.73 10.98
C SER A 67 6.47 14.70 11.70
N LEU A 68 6.47 14.77 13.04
CA LEU A 68 5.54 14.01 13.87
C LEU A 68 4.10 14.43 13.57
N LEU A 69 3.18 13.48 13.70
CA LEU A 69 1.77 13.65 13.35
C LEU A 69 0.89 13.48 14.58
N ASP A 70 -0.03 14.41 14.77
CA ASP A 70 -1.15 14.25 15.71
C ASP A 70 -2.26 13.36 15.10
N ALA A 71 -3.30 13.06 15.89
CA ALA A 71 -4.37 12.17 15.47
C ALA A 71 -5.15 12.66 14.22
N GLU A 72 -5.36 13.97 14.09
CA GLU A 72 -6.04 14.55 12.93
C GLU A 72 -5.18 14.36 11.67
N GLN A 73 -3.88 14.66 11.79
CA GLN A 73 -2.90 14.51 10.72
C GLN A 73 -2.67 13.04 10.32
N VAL A 74 -2.80 12.10 11.24
CA VAL A 74 -2.77 10.66 10.93
C VAL A 74 -3.96 10.26 10.05
N GLY A 75 -5.15 10.82 10.31
CA GLY A 75 -6.32 10.64 9.45
C GLY A 75 -6.12 11.21 8.05
N GLU A 76 -5.55 12.41 7.94
CA GLU A 76 -5.21 13.02 6.65
C GLU A 76 -4.17 12.21 5.88
N LEU A 77 -3.14 11.72 6.57
CA LEU A 77 -2.12 10.84 6.00
C LEU A 77 -2.75 9.54 5.47
N ALA A 78 -3.64 8.91 6.24
CA ALA A 78 -4.31 7.69 5.80
C ALA A 78 -5.15 7.93 4.54
N ALA A 79 -5.84 9.07 4.45
CA ALA A 79 -6.59 9.45 3.25
C ALA A 79 -5.65 9.69 2.03
N GLU A 80 -4.49 10.30 2.25
CA GLU A 80 -3.49 10.48 1.20
C GLU A 80 -2.90 9.14 0.72
N LEU A 81 -2.56 8.24 1.64
CA LEU A 81 -2.10 6.89 1.31
C LEU A 81 -3.13 6.12 0.50
N ASP A 82 -4.41 6.23 0.89
CA ASP A 82 -5.49 5.59 0.15
C ASP A 82 -5.64 6.16 -1.26
N ALA A 83 -5.48 7.47 -1.42
CA ALA A 83 -5.47 8.10 -2.74
C ALA A 83 -4.32 7.59 -3.62
N ILE A 84 -3.11 7.42 -3.07
CA ILE A 84 -1.96 6.82 -3.78
C ILE A 84 -2.27 5.37 -4.18
N ARG A 85 -2.80 4.57 -3.24
CA ARG A 85 -3.19 3.17 -3.49
C ARG A 85 -4.22 3.08 -4.63
N VAL A 86 -5.28 3.88 -4.56
CA VAL A 86 -6.35 3.92 -5.58
C VAL A 86 -5.80 4.38 -6.93
N ALA A 87 -4.90 5.36 -6.97
CA ALA A 87 -4.22 5.81 -8.18
C ALA A 87 -3.42 4.68 -8.85
N ILE A 88 -2.68 3.88 -8.06
CA ILE A 88 -1.96 2.70 -8.56
C ILE A 88 -2.95 1.70 -9.17
N VAL A 89 -3.99 1.31 -8.41
CA VAL A 89 -4.94 0.26 -8.81
C VAL A 89 -5.81 0.67 -10.00
N SER A 90 -6.17 1.95 -10.10
CA SER A 90 -7.17 2.42 -11.06
C SER A 90 -6.54 3.04 -12.30
N ASN A 91 -5.58 3.94 -12.12
CA ASN A 91 -4.99 4.73 -13.19
C ASN A 91 -3.77 4.01 -13.75
N VAL A 92 -2.82 3.62 -12.89
CA VAL A 92 -1.58 2.98 -13.34
C VAL A 92 -1.86 1.59 -13.91
N CYS A 93 -2.67 0.73 -13.26
CA CYS A 93 -3.01 -0.57 -13.84
C CYS A 93 -3.64 -0.48 -15.23
N ARG A 94 -4.42 0.59 -15.50
CA ARG A 94 -5.05 0.81 -16.79
C ARG A 94 -4.06 1.24 -17.87
N ALA A 95 -3.08 2.07 -17.51
CA ALA A 95 -2.11 2.62 -18.45
C ALA A 95 -0.87 1.72 -18.61
N GLU A 96 -0.34 1.19 -17.51
CA GLU A 96 0.98 0.59 -17.37
C GLU A 96 0.91 -0.65 -16.43
N LEU A 97 0.07 -1.62 -16.78
CA LEU A 97 -0.24 -2.80 -15.94
C LEU A 97 0.99 -3.51 -15.34
N LYS A 98 2.06 -3.67 -16.12
CA LYS A 98 3.28 -4.38 -15.68
C LYS A 98 4.09 -3.60 -14.63
N LEU A 99 3.93 -2.28 -14.52
CA LEU A 99 4.66 -1.45 -13.54
C LEU A 99 3.89 -1.26 -12.22
N ALA A 100 2.57 -1.45 -12.25
CA ALA A 100 1.73 -1.18 -11.10
C ALA A 100 2.10 -2.02 -9.84
N PRO A 101 2.44 -3.33 -9.96
CA PRO A 101 2.91 -4.10 -8.81
C PRO A 101 4.18 -3.53 -8.18
N ASP A 102 5.14 -3.05 -8.98
CA ASP A 102 6.39 -2.49 -8.47
C ASP A 102 6.19 -1.17 -7.71
N LEU A 103 5.25 -0.32 -8.17
CA LEU A 103 4.84 0.86 -7.42
C LEU A 103 4.14 0.50 -6.11
N MET A 104 3.32 -0.55 -6.08
CA MET A 104 2.70 -1.01 -4.84
C MET A 104 3.77 -1.54 -3.85
N TRP A 105 4.79 -2.22 -4.34
CA TRP A 105 5.96 -2.58 -3.52
C TRP A 105 6.70 -1.37 -2.98
N GLN A 106 6.87 -0.32 -3.79
CA GLN A 106 7.45 0.94 -3.33
C GLN A 106 6.56 1.63 -2.28
N PHE A 107 5.24 1.62 -2.46
CA PHE A 107 4.29 2.15 -1.48
C PHE A 107 4.47 1.51 -0.10
N PHE A 108 4.67 0.19 -0.03
CA PHE A 108 4.94 -0.50 1.25
C PHE A 108 6.20 -0.01 1.96
N THR A 109 7.20 0.48 1.22
CA THR A 109 8.45 1.00 1.84
C THR A 109 8.21 2.26 2.68
N LEU A 110 7.08 2.95 2.50
CA LEU A 110 6.68 4.08 3.33
C LEU A 110 6.36 3.67 4.77
N ALA A 111 6.03 2.42 5.04
CA ALA A 111 5.59 1.99 6.36
C ALA A 111 6.55 2.43 7.48
N GLY A 112 7.86 2.23 7.29
CA GLY A 112 8.85 2.61 8.30
C GLY A 112 8.85 4.10 8.61
N THR A 113 8.90 4.95 7.59
CA THR A 113 8.93 6.40 7.80
C THR A 113 7.63 6.91 8.41
N LEU A 114 6.49 6.31 8.05
CA LEU A 114 5.17 6.76 8.51
C LEU A 114 4.86 6.32 9.94
N PHE A 115 5.06 5.05 10.27
CA PHE A 115 4.75 4.55 11.61
C PHE A 115 5.68 5.13 12.68
N GLU A 116 6.91 5.52 12.34
CA GLU A 116 7.81 6.24 13.25
C GLU A 116 7.34 7.68 13.57
N ARG A 117 6.47 8.26 12.75
CA ARG A 117 5.96 9.64 12.91
C ARG A 117 4.63 9.72 13.65
N THR A 118 3.91 8.61 13.75
CA THR A 118 2.59 8.53 14.37
C THR A 118 2.73 8.43 15.89
N THR A 119 2.26 9.44 16.63
CA THR A 119 2.34 9.44 18.11
C THR A 119 1.16 8.72 18.78
N GLU A 120 0.10 8.45 18.02
CA GLU A 120 -1.13 7.79 18.46
C GLU A 120 -1.33 6.44 17.73
N GLU A 121 -2.39 5.70 18.02
CA GLU A 121 -2.66 4.42 17.37
C GLU A 121 -2.95 4.61 15.86
N GLY A 122 -2.00 4.24 14.99
CA GLY A 122 -2.10 4.39 13.52
C GLY A 122 -2.92 3.31 12.81
N TRP A 123 -4.08 2.96 13.35
CA TRP A 123 -4.91 1.87 12.82
C TRP A 123 -5.49 2.20 11.43
N GLU A 124 -5.77 3.47 11.15
CA GLU A 124 -6.25 3.94 9.83
C GLU A 124 -5.21 3.67 8.76
N VAL A 125 -3.94 3.97 9.05
CA VAL A 125 -2.81 3.72 8.16
C VAL A 125 -2.64 2.22 7.92
N SER A 126 -2.69 1.40 8.97
CA SER A 126 -2.63 -0.07 8.86
C SER A 126 -3.73 -0.64 7.95
N ARG A 127 -4.96 -0.11 8.02
CA ARG A 127 -6.05 -0.54 7.14
C ARG A 127 -5.76 -0.28 5.66
N VAL A 128 -5.08 0.82 5.32
CA VAL A 128 -4.69 1.10 3.93
C VAL A 128 -3.65 0.08 3.45
N PHE A 129 -2.66 -0.25 4.28
CA PHE A 129 -1.67 -1.29 3.95
C PHE A 129 -2.31 -2.68 3.80
N ASP A 130 -3.32 -2.99 4.62
CA ASP A 130 -4.06 -4.25 4.50
C ASP A 130 -4.82 -4.34 3.17
N GLN A 131 -5.44 -3.25 2.72
CA GLN A 131 -6.10 -3.18 1.41
C GLN A 131 -5.07 -3.29 0.27
N ALA A 132 -3.95 -2.57 0.39
CA ALA A 132 -2.85 -2.61 -0.58
C ALA A 132 -2.29 -4.03 -0.74
N CYS A 133 -2.27 -4.84 0.33
CA CYS A 133 -1.86 -6.25 0.25
C CYS A 133 -2.78 -7.07 -0.67
N ALA A 134 -4.11 -6.88 -0.56
CA ALA A 134 -5.06 -7.56 -1.42
C ALA A 134 -4.96 -7.08 -2.88
N ASP A 135 -4.81 -5.77 -3.08
CA ASP A 135 -4.61 -5.17 -4.40
C ASP A 135 -3.35 -5.72 -5.08
N LEU A 136 -2.22 -5.79 -4.35
CA LEU A 136 -0.95 -6.29 -4.85
C LEU A 136 -1.08 -7.72 -5.41
N VAL A 137 -1.78 -8.62 -4.71
CA VAL A 137 -1.96 -10.01 -5.17
C VAL A 137 -2.73 -10.02 -6.48
N LYS A 138 -3.86 -9.32 -6.55
CA LYS A 138 -4.69 -9.25 -7.75
C LYS A 138 -3.92 -8.64 -8.91
N MET A 139 -3.27 -7.50 -8.69
CA MET A 139 -2.50 -6.80 -9.72
C MET A 139 -1.32 -7.63 -10.23
N SER A 140 -0.64 -8.38 -9.35
CA SER A 140 0.47 -9.24 -9.77
C SER A 140 -0.01 -10.39 -10.66
N VAL A 141 -1.20 -10.91 -10.40
CA VAL A 141 -1.85 -11.93 -11.24
C VAL A 141 -2.30 -11.34 -12.57
N ASP A 142 -2.98 -10.19 -12.55
CA ASP A 142 -3.45 -9.49 -13.76
C ASP A 142 -2.25 -9.07 -14.65
N ALA A 143 -1.15 -8.65 -14.03
CA ALA A 143 0.10 -8.33 -14.71
C ALA A 143 0.94 -9.57 -15.06
N GLU A 144 0.46 -10.80 -14.82
CA GLU A 144 1.15 -12.06 -15.12
C GLU A 144 2.60 -12.10 -14.60
N ILE A 145 2.83 -11.55 -13.41
CA ILE A 145 4.14 -11.61 -12.76
C ILE A 145 4.46 -13.07 -12.48
N GLU A 146 5.64 -13.55 -12.86
CA GLU A 146 5.97 -14.97 -12.68
C GLU A 146 5.74 -15.41 -11.22
N PRO A 147 4.93 -16.46 -10.97
CA PRO A 147 4.56 -16.88 -9.62
C PRO A 147 5.76 -17.12 -8.69
N LYS A 148 6.87 -17.63 -9.24
CA LYS A 148 8.12 -17.85 -8.49
C LYS A 148 8.79 -16.54 -8.07
N LEU A 149 8.84 -15.55 -8.96
CA LEU A 149 9.39 -14.23 -8.64
C LEU A 149 8.53 -13.51 -7.60
N PHE A 150 7.21 -13.58 -7.75
CA PHE A 150 6.28 -13.07 -6.76
C PHE A 150 6.47 -13.75 -5.40
N ALA A 151 6.55 -15.08 -5.37
CA ALA A 151 6.75 -15.84 -4.14
C ALA A 151 8.04 -15.45 -3.41
N ALA A 152 9.15 -15.32 -4.12
CA ALA A 152 10.43 -14.89 -3.55
C ALA A 152 10.31 -13.49 -2.91
N LYS A 153 9.65 -12.54 -3.59
CA LYS A 153 9.46 -11.18 -3.10
C LYS A 153 8.56 -11.14 -1.87
N VAL A 154 7.45 -11.88 -1.88
CA VAL A 154 6.55 -12.03 -0.71
C VAL A 154 7.29 -12.57 0.50
N VAL A 155 8.05 -13.66 0.33
CA VAL A 155 8.77 -14.30 1.44
C VAL A 155 9.85 -13.38 2.00
N SER A 156 10.54 -12.63 1.15
CA SER A 156 11.46 -11.57 1.58
C SER A 156 10.74 -10.50 2.39
N ALA A 157 9.60 -10.00 1.90
CA ALA A 157 8.83 -8.94 2.54
C ALA A 157 8.34 -9.34 3.93
N ILE A 158 7.70 -10.51 4.08
CA ILE A 158 7.21 -10.96 5.39
C ILE A 158 8.34 -11.24 6.39
N SER A 159 9.55 -11.58 5.91
CA SER A 159 10.72 -11.81 6.76
C SER A 159 11.30 -10.49 7.30
N SER A 160 10.97 -9.37 6.66
CA SER A 160 11.42 -8.02 6.99
C SER A 160 10.24 -7.12 7.39
N ASN A 161 9.14 -7.70 7.87
CA ASN A 161 7.94 -6.98 8.29
C ASN A 161 8.16 -6.39 9.69
N HIS A 162 8.38 -5.08 9.78
CA HIS A 162 8.74 -4.42 11.04
C HIS A 162 7.54 -3.76 11.72
N TYR A 163 6.62 -3.20 10.94
CA TYR A 163 5.48 -2.43 11.45
C TYR A 163 4.14 -3.12 11.18
N GLY A 164 4.15 -4.28 10.52
CA GLY A 164 2.94 -5.01 10.17
C GLY A 164 2.38 -4.62 8.81
N GLU A 165 3.12 -3.89 7.99
CA GLU A 165 2.75 -3.45 6.65
C GLU A 165 2.41 -4.60 5.69
N TYR A 166 2.90 -5.81 5.97
CA TYR A 166 2.58 -7.02 5.21
C TYR A 166 1.64 -7.99 5.95
N SER A 167 0.96 -7.56 7.02
CA SER A 167 0.18 -8.45 7.89
C SER A 167 -0.98 -9.16 7.17
N ALA A 168 -1.65 -8.47 6.24
CA ALA A 168 -2.72 -9.02 5.42
C ALA A 168 -2.24 -9.73 4.15
N LEU A 169 -0.94 -9.69 3.81
CA LEU A 169 -0.43 -10.25 2.55
C LEU A 169 -0.66 -11.75 2.45
N ILE A 170 -0.28 -12.52 3.49
CA ILE A 170 -0.49 -13.98 3.50
C ILE A 170 -1.99 -14.35 3.50
N PRO A 171 -2.86 -13.75 4.33
CA PRO A 171 -4.31 -13.94 4.21
C PRO A 171 -4.87 -13.63 2.81
N ALA A 172 -4.42 -12.54 2.18
CA ALA A 172 -4.86 -12.17 0.84
C ALA A 172 -4.44 -13.22 -0.21
N ILE A 173 -3.20 -13.72 -0.13
CA ILE A 173 -2.70 -14.81 -0.99
C ILE A 173 -3.51 -16.08 -0.76
N ALA A 174 -3.78 -16.47 0.49
CA ALA A 174 -4.58 -17.65 0.79
C ALA A 174 -5.98 -17.55 0.18
N SER A 175 -6.59 -16.36 0.27
CA SER A 175 -7.91 -16.06 -0.31
C SER A 175 -7.91 -16.10 -1.84
N ALA A 176 -6.74 -15.98 -2.46
CA ALA A 176 -6.55 -16.06 -3.91
C ALA A 176 -6.52 -17.50 -4.45
N GLN A 177 -6.47 -18.53 -3.60
CA GLN A 177 -6.42 -19.94 -4.00
C GLN A 177 -7.42 -20.34 -5.11
N PRO A 178 -8.70 -19.89 -5.11
CA PRO A 178 -9.67 -20.29 -6.14
C PRO A 178 -9.36 -19.77 -7.55
N TRP A 179 -8.59 -18.70 -7.68
CA TRP A 179 -8.36 -18.00 -8.97
C TRP A 179 -6.89 -17.76 -9.31
N ALA A 180 -5.96 -17.98 -8.36
CA ALA A 180 -4.52 -17.82 -8.52
C ALA A 180 -3.73 -18.95 -7.84
N ALA A 181 -4.17 -20.21 -8.00
CA ALA A 181 -3.58 -21.38 -7.33
C ALA A 181 -2.06 -21.53 -7.54
N ALA A 182 -1.51 -21.10 -8.68
CA ALA A 182 -0.08 -21.15 -8.96
C ALA A 182 0.73 -20.28 -7.98
N TYR A 183 0.26 -19.08 -7.67
CA TYR A 183 0.92 -18.16 -6.73
C TYR A 183 0.91 -18.73 -5.31
N VAL A 184 -0.24 -19.26 -4.88
CA VAL A 184 -0.35 -19.90 -3.57
C VAL A 184 0.56 -21.12 -3.45
N SER A 185 0.62 -21.94 -4.51
CA SER A 185 1.45 -23.15 -4.55
C SER A 185 2.94 -22.84 -4.48
N GLU A 186 3.42 -21.85 -5.24
CA GLU A 186 4.83 -21.44 -5.22
C GLU A 186 5.23 -20.84 -3.88
N ILE A 187 4.36 -20.03 -3.25
CA ILE A 187 4.61 -19.48 -1.90
C ILE A 187 4.66 -20.60 -0.87
N ARG A 188 3.71 -21.55 -0.93
CA ARG A 188 3.72 -22.73 -0.04
C ARG A 188 5.01 -23.53 -0.20
N ALA A 189 5.39 -23.84 -1.44
CA ALA A 189 6.59 -24.60 -1.74
C ALA A 189 7.86 -23.88 -1.24
N LEU A 190 7.94 -22.56 -1.42
CA LEU A 190 9.08 -21.77 -0.95
C LEU A 190 9.15 -21.71 0.59
N LEU A 191 8.02 -21.49 1.26
CA LEU A 191 7.92 -21.49 2.72
C LEU A 191 8.28 -22.85 3.34
N GLN A 192 8.00 -23.95 2.65
CA GLN A 192 8.36 -25.30 3.11
C GLN A 192 9.86 -25.62 2.95
N ARG A 193 10.56 -24.97 2.01
CA ARG A 193 11.98 -25.23 1.71
C ARG A 193 12.95 -24.46 2.62
N LEU A 194 12.55 -23.30 3.11
CA LEU A 194 13.42 -22.40 3.89
C LEU A 194 13.74 -22.85 5.33
N PRO A 195 12.86 -23.58 6.07
CA PRO A 195 13.17 -24.07 7.42
C PRO A 195 14.35 -25.06 7.48
N ASP A 196 14.74 -25.66 6.35
CA ASP A 196 15.84 -26.64 6.27
C ASP A 196 17.23 -26.02 6.10
N GLU A 197 17.36 -24.69 5.91
CA GLU A 197 18.65 -24.00 5.89
C GLU A 197 19.21 -23.80 7.32
N GLN A 198 20.33 -24.47 7.61
CA GLN A 198 21.01 -24.57 8.90
C GLN A 198 21.27 -23.22 9.61
N PRO A 199 21.31 -23.19 10.96
CA PRO A 199 21.57 -21.97 11.71
C PRO A 199 22.98 -21.42 11.47
N GLY A 200 23.04 -20.22 10.91
CA GLY A 200 24.26 -19.40 10.93
C GLY A 200 24.65 -18.96 12.36
N PRO A 201 25.86 -18.41 12.55
CA PRO A 201 26.49 -18.21 13.86
C PRO A 201 25.80 -17.20 14.81
N SER A 202 24.71 -16.54 14.40
CA SER A 202 23.91 -15.64 15.23
C SER A 202 22.54 -16.25 15.54
N GLY A 203 22.42 -17.00 16.64
CA GLY A 203 21.25 -17.82 16.97
C GLY A 203 19.92 -17.11 17.24
N SER A 204 19.86 -15.76 17.31
CA SER A 204 18.61 -15.03 17.60
C SER A 204 17.79 -14.69 16.35
N THR A 205 18.43 -14.11 15.32
CA THR A 205 17.75 -13.65 14.08
C THR A 205 17.21 -14.81 13.26
N ASN A 206 17.92 -15.94 13.22
CA ASN A 206 17.46 -17.11 12.47
C ASN A 206 16.24 -17.80 13.14
N SER A 207 16.13 -17.69 14.47
CA SER A 207 15.00 -18.24 15.24
C SER A 207 13.71 -17.46 15.00
N GLU A 208 13.80 -16.13 14.98
CA GLU A 208 12.67 -15.24 14.70
C GLU A 208 12.17 -15.39 13.27
N ARG A 209 13.06 -15.35 12.28
CA ARG A 209 12.72 -15.59 10.87
C ARG A 209 12.04 -16.95 10.69
N SER A 210 12.58 -18.01 11.30
CA SER A 210 11.98 -19.35 11.26
C SER A 210 10.58 -19.41 11.91
N ARG A 211 10.32 -18.60 12.94
CA ARG A 211 8.99 -18.49 13.56
C ARG A 211 8.00 -17.78 12.63
N VAL A 212 8.42 -16.68 11.99
CA VAL A 212 7.60 -15.92 11.03
C VAL A 212 7.20 -16.78 9.84
N LEU A 213 8.16 -17.49 9.23
CA LEU A 213 7.89 -18.35 8.08
C LEU A 213 6.93 -19.50 8.41
N ARG A 214 7.09 -20.14 9.57
CA ARG A 214 6.16 -21.19 10.05
C ARG A 214 4.76 -20.64 10.32
N HIS A 215 4.66 -19.43 10.86
CA HIS A 215 3.37 -18.77 11.07
C HIS A 215 2.68 -18.41 9.76
N ALA A 216 3.43 -17.90 8.78
CA ALA A 216 2.93 -17.64 7.44
C ALA A 216 2.41 -18.91 6.77
N LEU A 217 3.16 -20.02 6.84
CA LEU A 217 2.72 -21.31 6.30
C LEU A 217 1.41 -21.77 6.94
N ARG A 218 1.28 -21.66 8.28
CA ARG A 218 0.04 -22.00 8.98
C ARG A 218 -1.14 -21.15 8.53
N LYS A 219 -0.95 -19.84 8.38
CA LYS A 219 -2.00 -18.92 7.88
C LYS A 219 -2.40 -19.23 6.44
N LEU A 220 -1.48 -19.74 5.62
CA LEU A 220 -1.75 -20.12 4.24
C LEU A 220 -2.55 -21.42 4.14
N ASP A 221 -2.30 -22.38 5.03
CA ASP A 221 -3.00 -23.67 5.06
C ASP A 221 -4.35 -23.60 5.79
N PHE A 222 -4.46 -22.71 6.77
CA PHE A 222 -5.67 -22.44 7.53
C PHE A 222 -5.96 -20.94 7.51
N PRO A 223 -6.48 -20.41 6.39
CA PRO A 223 -6.99 -19.04 6.36
C PRO A 223 -8.15 -18.99 7.35
N SER A 224 -7.93 -18.41 8.53
CA SER A 224 -9.03 -18.10 9.44
C SER A 224 -10.03 -17.26 8.65
N ALA A 225 -11.30 -17.63 8.68
CA ALA A 225 -12.35 -16.71 8.27
C ALA A 225 -12.17 -15.43 9.10
N ALA A 226 -11.82 -14.34 8.43
CA ALA A 226 -11.84 -13.00 8.99
C ALA A 226 -13.28 -12.48 8.96
#